data_AF-A0A8T4HZT4-F1
#
_entry.id   AF-A0A8T4HZT4-F1
#
_cell.length_a   1.000
_cell.length_b   1.000
_cell.length_c   1.000
_cell.angle_alpha   90.00
_cell.angle_beta   90.00
_cell.angle_gamma   90.00
#
_symmetry.space_group_name_H-M   'P 1'
#
loop_
_entity.id
_entity.type
_entity.pdbx_description
1 polymer ?
#
loop_
_entity_poly.entity_id
_entity_poly.type
_entity_poly.pdbx_seq_one_letter_code
_entity_poly.pdbx_strand_id
1 'polypeptide(L)'
;DVDDLVAFLRARLDEEAEEARATTQGEWVWSREFVTPPGSHHRTVGPLEPGDAWFIARHSPARVLAEVDAKRGLLDRYAEVA
;
A
#
# COMPACT_ATOMS: atom_id res chain seq x y z
N ASP A 1 20.22 15.81 14.62
CA ASP A 1 19.52 16.04 15.90
C ASP A 1 18.20 15.25 15.90
N VAL A 2 17.45 15.21 17.02
CA VAL A 2 16.12 14.57 17.10
C VAL A 2 15.17 15.19 16.07
N ASP A 3 15.25 16.50 15.86
CA ASP A 3 14.46 17.22 14.86
C ASP A 3 14.72 16.72 13.43
N ASP A 4 15.98 16.46 13.08
CA ASP A 4 16.34 15.90 11.76
C ASP A 4 15.76 14.50 11.57
N LEU A 5 15.76 13.68 12.63
CA LEU A 5 15.17 12.35 12.59
C LEU A 5 13.65 12.42 12.43
N VAL A 6 12.98 13.32 13.15
CA VAL A 6 11.52 13.55 13.02
C VAL A 6 11.20 14.03 11.60
N ALA A 7 11.97 14.98 11.06
CA ALA A 7 11.80 15.46 9.69
C ALA A 7 11.96 14.34 8.66
N PHE A 8 13.00 13.51 8.81
CA PHE A 8 13.24 12.35 7.96
C PHE A 8 12.08 11.34 8.00
N LEU A 9 11.57 11.03 9.20
CA LEU A 9 10.45 10.10 9.36
C LEU A 9 9.16 10.66 8.74
N ARG A 10 8.88 11.95 8.88
CA ARG A 10 7.72 12.58 8.24
C ARG A 10 7.80 12.47 6.72
N ALA A 11 8.96 12.80 6.13
CA ALA A 11 9.16 12.67 4.68
C ALA A 11 8.90 11.25 4.18
N ARG A 12 9.42 10.23 4.90
CA ARG A 12 9.17 8.82 4.57
C ARG A 12 7.71 8.40 4.67
N LEU A 13 6.98 8.92 5.65
CA LEU A 13 5.54 8.69 5.80
C LEU A 13 4.72 9.41 4.73
N ASP A 14 5.18 10.56 4.24
CA ASP A 14 4.56 11.27 3.12
C ASP A 14 4.72 10.46 1.83
N GLU A 15 5.92 9.96 1.56
CA GLU A 15 6.20 9.07 0.42
C GLU A 15 5.30 7.81 0.44
N GLU A 16 5.21 7.10 1.57
CA GLU A 16 4.34 5.92 1.71
C GLU A 16 2.85 6.26 1.47
N ALA A 17 2.40 7.43 1.94
CA ALA A 17 1.02 7.87 1.76
C ALA A 17 0.74 8.28 0.30
N GLU A 18 1.71 8.87 -0.40
CA GLU A 18 1.61 9.16 -1.83
C GLU A 18 1.52 7.88 -2.65
N GLU A 19 2.39 6.91 -2.41
CA GLU A 19 2.35 5.59 -3.05
C GLU A 19 1.00 4.91 -2.80
N ALA A 20 0.54 4.87 -1.55
CA ALA A 20 -0.75 4.27 -1.20
C ALA A 20 -1.91 4.97 -1.93
N ARG A 21 -1.93 6.31 -2.01
CA ARG A 21 -2.97 7.06 -2.73
C ARG A 21 -2.93 6.83 -4.24
N ALA A 22 -1.75 6.61 -4.82
CA ALA A 22 -1.57 6.35 -6.24
C ALA A 22 -2.00 4.94 -6.66
N THR A 23 -2.07 3.98 -5.72
CA THR A 23 -2.50 2.61 -6.02
C THR A 23 -4.01 2.46 -6.22
N THR A 24 -4.39 1.42 -6.95
CA THR A 24 -5.79 1.07 -7.20
C THR A 24 -6.46 0.65 -5.88
N GLN A 25 -7.54 1.36 -5.52
CA GLN A 25 -8.28 1.17 -4.26
C GLN A 25 -9.34 0.06 -4.32
N GLY A 26 -9.30 -0.78 -5.37
CA GLY A 26 -10.29 -1.84 -5.63
C GLY A 26 -9.89 -3.19 -5.04
N GLU A 27 -10.81 -4.15 -5.15
CA GLU A 27 -10.53 -5.55 -4.81
C GLU A 27 -9.43 -6.10 -5.73
N TRP A 28 -8.44 -6.76 -5.12
CA TRP A 28 -7.35 -7.39 -5.84
C TRP A 28 -7.79 -8.76 -6.32
N VAL A 29 -7.59 -9.02 -7.61
CA VAL A 29 -7.90 -10.28 -8.27
C VAL A 29 -6.67 -10.77 -9.02
N TRP A 30 -6.50 -12.08 -9.17
CA TRP A 30 -5.53 -12.56 -10.14
C TRP A 30 -6.15 -12.53 -11.52
N SER A 31 -5.32 -12.26 -12.52
CA SER A 31 -5.70 -12.46 -13.91
C SER A 31 -4.60 -13.24 -14.63
N ARG A 32 -4.99 -14.08 -15.57
CA ARG A 32 -4.08 -14.74 -16.50
C ARG A 32 -4.54 -14.44 -17.91
N GLU A 33 -3.59 -13.99 -18.70
CA GLU A 33 -3.79 -13.73 -20.13
C GLU A 33 -2.99 -14.77 -20.92
N PHE A 34 -3.61 -15.36 -21.94
CA PHE A 34 -2.94 -16.26 -22.87
C PHE A 34 -3.46 -16.04 -24.29
N VAL A 35 -2.60 -16.31 -25.26
CA VAL A 35 -2.90 -16.12 -26.69
C VAL A 35 -3.02 -17.49 -27.36
N THR A 36 -4.13 -17.73 -28.05
CA THR A 36 -4.31 -18.92 -28.89
C THR A 36 -4.18 -18.56 -30.37
N PRO A 37 -3.61 -19.42 -31.23
CA PRO A 37 -3.63 -19.19 -32.68
C PRO A 37 -5.06 -18.96 -33.21
N PRO A 38 -5.27 -18.02 -34.16
CA PRO A 38 -4.28 -17.21 -34.86
C PRO A 38 -3.94 -15.86 -34.18
N GLY A 39 -4.21 -15.69 -32.89
CA GLY A 39 -3.93 -14.44 -32.14
C GLY A 39 -5.04 -14.00 -31.19
N SER A 40 -5.94 -14.90 -30.78
CA SER A 40 -7.03 -14.56 -29.87
C SER A 40 -6.51 -14.42 -28.43
N HIS A 41 -6.80 -13.30 -27.78
CA HIS A 41 -6.50 -13.06 -26.38
C HIS A 41 -7.61 -13.62 -25.49
N HIS A 42 -7.25 -14.46 -24.53
CA HIS A 42 -8.14 -14.97 -23.51
C HIS A 42 -7.70 -14.43 -22.16
N ARG A 43 -8.64 -13.86 -21.40
CA ARG A 43 -8.40 -13.40 -20.03
C ARG A 43 -9.29 -14.17 -19.08
N THR A 44 -8.68 -14.84 -18.10
CA THR A 44 -9.38 -15.40 -16.96
C THR A 44 -9.10 -14.51 -15.75
N VAL A 45 -10.15 -14.16 -15.01
CA VAL A 45 -10.08 -13.41 -13.75
C VAL A 45 -10.66 -14.28 -12.66
N GLY A 46 -10.02 -14.34 -11.50
CA GLY A 46 -10.49 -15.13 -10.37
C GLY A 46 -10.08 -14.53 -9.02
N PRO A 47 -10.67 -15.05 -7.93
CA PRO A 47 -10.30 -14.63 -6.58
C PRO A 47 -8.86 -15.04 -6.28
N LEU A 48 -8.13 -14.22 -5.54
CA LEU A 48 -6.80 -14.54 -5.04
C LEU A 48 -6.82 -15.84 -4.21
N GLU A 49 -5.74 -16.61 -4.25
CA GLU A 49 -5.56 -17.70 -3.30
C GLU A 49 -5.51 -17.14 -1.87
N PRO A 50 -6.01 -17.87 -0.84
CA PRO A 50 -6.13 -17.32 0.51
C PRO A 50 -4.82 -16.75 1.09
N GLY A 51 -3.67 -17.34 0.76
CA GLY A 51 -2.35 -16.85 1.20
C GLY A 51 -2.00 -15.51 0.58
N ASP A 52 -2.16 -15.37 -0.74
CA ASP A 52 -1.93 -14.13 -1.47
C ASP A 52 -2.90 -13.03 -1.02
N ALA A 53 -4.17 -13.39 -0.84
CA ALA A 53 -5.20 -12.47 -0.35
C ALA A 53 -4.82 -11.88 1.02
N TRP A 54 -4.33 -12.72 1.94
CA TRP A 54 -3.92 -12.26 3.27
C TRP A 54 -2.70 -11.34 3.21
N PHE A 55 -1.70 -11.71 2.42
CA PHE A 55 -0.50 -10.89 2.25
C PHE A 55 -0.84 -9.54 1.60
N ILE A 56 -1.62 -9.54 0.52
CA ILE A 56 -2.07 -8.33 -0.17
C ILE A 56 -2.93 -7.45 0.74
N ALA A 57 -3.85 -8.02 1.53
CA ALA A 57 -4.66 -7.25 2.47
C ALA A 57 -3.81 -6.51 3.52
N ARG A 58 -2.70 -7.12 3.97
CA ARG A 58 -1.73 -6.47 4.88
C ARG A 58 -1.03 -5.27 4.24
N HIS A 59 -0.93 -5.25 2.91
CA HIS A 59 -0.37 -4.14 2.13
C HIS A 59 -1.47 -3.29 1.47
N SER A 60 -2.74 -3.47 1.85
CA SER A 60 -3.83 -2.70 1.26
C SER A 60 -3.62 -1.20 1.49
N PRO A 61 -3.93 -0.35 0.50
CA PRO A 61 -3.64 1.08 0.59
C PRO A 61 -4.37 1.75 1.76
N ALA A 62 -5.61 1.34 2.02
CA ALA A 62 -6.40 1.80 3.16
C ALA A 62 -5.71 1.50 4.50
N ARG A 63 -5.11 0.31 4.64
CA ARG A 63 -4.36 -0.04 5.85
C ARG A 63 -3.08 0.78 5.98
N VAL A 64 -2.33 0.95 4.89
CA VAL A 64 -1.11 1.77 4.87
C VAL A 64 -1.40 3.20 5.31
N LEU A 65 -2.47 3.81 4.80
CA LEU A 65 -2.89 5.16 5.19
C LEU A 65 -3.23 5.25 6.69
N ALA A 66 -3.99 4.28 7.21
CA ALA A 66 -4.30 4.24 8.65
C ALA A 66 -3.04 4.09 9.53
N GLU A 67 -2.06 3.31 9.10
CA GLU A 67 -0.79 3.16 9.80
C GLU A 67 0.07 4.44 9.72
N VAL A 68 0.09 5.12 8.58
CA VAL A 68 0.77 6.41 8.42
C VAL A 68 0.18 7.46 9.36
N ASP A 69 -1.14 7.57 9.41
CA ASP A 69 -1.82 8.54 10.28
C ASP A 69 -1.51 8.26 11.76
N ALA A 70 -1.54 6.98 12.16
CA ALA A 70 -1.15 6.58 13.51
C ALA A 70 0.31 6.98 13.83
N LYS A 71 1.25 6.72 12.93
CA LYS A 71 2.68 7.06 13.10
C LYS A 71 2.91 8.57 13.15
N ARG A 72 2.23 9.37 12.33
CA ARG A 72 2.26 10.84 12.41
C ARG A 72 1.81 11.33 13.78
N GLY A 73 0.69 10.79 14.29
CA GLY A 73 0.22 11.10 15.64
C GLY A 73 1.20 10.68 16.75
N LEU A 74 2.00 9.62 16.55
CA LEU A 74 3.11 9.31 17.47
C LEU A 74 4.18 10.41 17.42
N LEU A 75 4.62 10.80 16.22
CA LEU A 75 5.65 11.82 16.06
C LEU A 75 5.22 13.16 16.66
N ASP A 76 3.96 13.57 16.48
CA ASP A 76 3.43 14.80 17.07
C ASP A 76 3.53 14.76 18.61
N ARG A 77 3.11 13.65 19.24
CA ARG A 77 3.21 13.49 20.70
C ARG A 77 4.64 13.52 21.24
N TYR A 78 5.61 13.02 20.50
CA TYR A 78 7.01 13.02 20.93
C TYR A 78 7.73 14.34 20.61
N ALA A 79 7.27 15.09 19.60
CA ALA A 79 7.78 16.43 19.29
C ALA A 79 7.27 17.49 20.28
N GLU A 80 6.09 17.30 20.90
CA GLU A 80 5.57 18.20 21.95
C GLU A 80 6.27 18.05 23.32
N VAL A 81 7.01 16.96 23.52
CA VAL A 81 7.64 16.59 24.81
C VAL A 81 9.16 16.81 24.80
N ALA A 82 9.76 17.00 23.62
CA ALA A 82 11.18 17.29 23.42
C ALA A 82 11.47 18.80 23.49
#